data_AF-A0A1Y3NEG1-F1
#
_entry.id   AF-A0A1Y3NEG1-F1
#
_cell.length_a   1.000
_cell.length_b   1.000
_cell.length_c   1.000
_cell.angle_alpha   90.00
_cell.angle_beta   90.00
_cell.angle_gamma   90.00
#
_symmetry.space_group_name_H-M   'P 1'
#
loop_
_entity.id
_entity.type
_entity.pdbx_description
1 polymer ?
#
loop_
_entity_poly.entity_id
_entity_poly.type
_entity_poly.pdbx_seq_one_letter_code
_entity_poly.pdbx_strand_id
1 'polypeptide(L)'
;MKYLNILSLFAAGSALASSCHQYYECCNNCQVILTDDEGSWGNLNGEWCFIDEKKCVDLVDTCKFEQYGYRCCSHCDVFYTDEMGKWGVENDYWCGIPDSCNASNNAPSENFFDNELYAGPNYIKEIESSIPKLSKELQAKAKNVEKVATAVWLAWEGAPDEVEQHLKAAGTKTVTFILYMIPTRDCNSLASAGGASDLEKYQGYVDKIANTISEYPDTKVVMVIEPDTLGNLITGSTEACKNVHTLHKQALSYAIDVFGNMSNV
;
A
#
# COMPACT_ATOMS: atom_id res chain seq x y z
N MET A 1 16.33 28.38 -37.15
CA MET A 1 16.73 28.23 -38.57
C MET A 1 18.12 27.62 -38.59
N LYS A 2 18.23 26.31 -38.90
CA LYS A 2 19.51 25.63 -39.14
C LYS A 2 19.95 26.03 -40.55
N TYR A 3 21.12 26.65 -40.69
CA TYR A 3 21.62 27.09 -41.99
C TYR A 3 22.02 25.87 -42.84
N LEU A 4 21.41 25.74 -44.01
CA LEU A 4 21.82 24.78 -45.04
C LEU A 4 23.15 25.26 -45.65
N ASN A 5 24.18 24.44 -45.54
CA ASN A 5 25.24 24.37 -46.53
C ASN A 5 25.22 22.95 -47.11
N ILE A 6 24.86 22.86 -48.38
CA ILE A 6 24.85 21.61 -49.14
C ILE A 6 26.27 21.40 -49.67
N LEU A 7 26.97 20.40 -49.13
CA LEU A 7 28.01 19.68 -49.87
C LEU A 7 27.74 18.19 -49.72
N SER A 8 27.32 17.59 -50.83
CA SER A 8 27.11 16.16 -51.00
C SER A 8 28.43 15.40 -50.95
N LEU A 9 28.57 14.46 -50.02
CA LEU A 9 29.49 13.33 -50.13
C LEU A 9 28.76 12.06 -49.69
N PHE A 10 28.66 11.10 -50.61
CA PHE A 10 28.30 9.72 -50.28
C PHE A 10 29.42 9.12 -49.42
N ALA A 11 29.09 8.66 -48.21
CA ALA A 11 29.87 7.68 -47.50
C ALA A 11 28.93 6.58 -47.01
N ALA A 12 28.94 5.45 -47.70
CA ALA A 12 28.56 4.19 -47.08
C ALA A 12 29.58 3.94 -45.95
N GLY A 13 29.12 3.99 -44.71
CA GLY A 13 29.95 3.76 -43.53
C GLY A 13 29.13 3.01 -42.51
N SER A 14 29.33 1.70 -42.47
CA SER A 14 29.23 0.82 -41.30
C SER A 14 28.48 1.38 -40.09
N ALA A 15 27.39 0.70 -39.71
CA ALA A 15 26.89 0.68 -38.33
C ALA A 15 28.09 0.50 -37.38
N LEU A 16 28.52 1.61 -36.76
CA LEU A 16 29.53 1.57 -35.72
C LEU A 16 28.78 1.29 -34.42
N ALA A 17 29.11 0.13 -33.86
CA ALA A 17 28.63 -0.35 -32.59
C ALA A 17 28.77 0.72 -31.50
N SER A 18 27.83 0.71 -30.55
CA SER A 18 27.69 1.66 -29.45
C SER A 18 29.04 2.10 -28.84
N SER A 19 29.26 3.40 -28.95
CA SER A 19 30.17 4.22 -28.17
C SER A 19 29.73 5.66 -28.36
N CYS A 20 29.92 6.49 -27.35
CA CYS A 20 29.50 7.89 -27.29
C CYS A 20 29.67 8.67 -28.60
N HIS A 21 28.74 9.58 -28.88
CA HIS A 21 28.78 10.41 -30.08
C HIS A 21 30.00 11.34 -30.10
N GLN A 22 30.60 11.54 -31.27
CA GLN A 22 31.87 12.28 -31.42
C GLN A 22 31.79 13.78 -31.05
N TYR A 23 30.60 14.38 -31.10
CA TYR A 23 30.39 15.82 -30.87
C TYR A 23 29.58 16.13 -29.61
N TYR A 24 29.04 15.12 -28.91
CA TYR A 24 28.19 15.30 -27.75
C TYR A 24 28.64 14.37 -26.62
N GLU A 25 28.60 14.88 -25.39
CA GLU A 25 28.98 14.08 -24.22
C GLU A 25 28.07 12.86 -24.08
N CYS A 26 28.59 11.82 -23.45
CA CYS A 26 27.80 10.64 -23.13
C CYS A 26 26.89 10.92 -21.94
N CYS A 27 25.65 10.44 -22.00
CA CYS A 27 24.74 10.59 -20.89
C CYS A 27 25.22 9.80 -19.66
N ASN A 28 25.10 10.42 -18.50
CA ASN A 28 25.38 9.75 -17.22
C ASN A 28 24.27 8.76 -16.85
N ASN A 29 23.03 9.05 -17.22
CA ASN A 29 21.86 8.17 -17.11
C ASN A 29 21.48 7.59 -18.48
N CYS A 30 20.44 6.76 -18.51
CA CYS A 30 19.94 6.09 -19.71
C CYS A 30 18.56 6.59 -20.12
N GLN A 31 18.16 7.77 -19.66
CA GLN A 31 16.85 8.34 -19.99
C GLN A 31 16.87 8.87 -21.43
N VAL A 32 16.15 8.18 -22.31
CA VAL A 32 15.99 8.59 -23.71
C VAL A 32 14.90 9.66 -23.82
N ILE A 33 15.25 10.80 -24.39
CA ILE A 33 14.33 11.92 -24.69
C ILE A 33 13.96 11.93 -26.18
N LEU A 34 14.91 11.56 -27.04
CA LEU A 34 14.73 11.53 -28.49
C LEU A 34 15.54 10.39 -29.10
N THR A 35 15.01 9.76 -30.14
CA THR A 35 15.74 8.80 -30.97
C THR A 35 15.67 9.23 -32.43
N ASP A 36 16.81 9.27 -33.11
CA ASP A 36 16.94 9.57 -34.53
C ASP A 36 17.82 8.55 -35.25
N ASP A 37 18.29 8.89 -36.46
CA ASP A 37 19.15 8.04 -37.28
C ASP A 37 20.59 7.92 -36.77
N GLU A 38 21.01 8.82 -35.87
CA GLU A 38 22.31 8.75 -35.20
C GLU A 38 22.23 7.89 -33.93
N GLY A 39 21.09 7.90 -33.21
CA GLY A 39 20.80 6.98 -32.12
C GLY A 39 19.89 7.58 -31.04
N SER A 40 20.07 7.14 -29.79
CA SER A 40 19.27 7.60 -28.64
C SER A 40 19.95 8.75 -27.91
N TRP A 41 19.19 9.78 -27.58
CA TRP A 41 19.66 11.04 -26.99
C TRP A 41 18.97 11.33 -25.66
N GLY A 42 19.72 11.85 -24.70
CA GLY A 42 19.23 12.29 -23.40
C GLY A 42 19.58 13.75 -23.09
N ASN A 43 19.46 14.12 -21.82
CA ASN A 43 19.85 15.43 -21.32
C ASN A 43 20.89 15.30 -20.21
N LEU A 44 21.98 16.05 -20.32
CA LEU A 44 23.00 16.19 -19.29
C LEU A 44 23.24 17.69 -19.06
N ASN A 45 22.96 18.17 -17.85
CA ASN A 45 23.16 19.57 -17.45
C ASN A 45 22.48 20.61 -18.37
N GLY A 46 21.32 20.26 -18.97
CA GLY A 46 20.60 21.13 -19.89
C GLY A 46 21.07 21.06 -21.34
N GLU A 47 22.09 20.26 -21.65
CA GLU A 47 22.58 20.02 -23.01
C GLU A 47 22.24 18.62 -23.51
N TRP A 48 22.26 18.43 -24.84
CA TRP A 48 22.05 17.13 -25.45
C TRP A 48 23.25 16.22 -25.18
N CYS A 49 22.97 15.02 -24.70
CA CYS A 49 23.95 13.96 -24.54
C CYS A 49 23.52 12.73 -25.33
N PHE A 50 24.48 11.90 -25.71
CA PHE A 50 24.22 10.67 -26.44
C PHE A 50 24.17 9.47 -25.48
N ILE A 51 23.19 8.58 -25.66
CA ILE A 51 22.98 7.43 -24.79
C ILE A 51 23.89 6.29 -25.26
N ASP A 52 24.74 5.80 -24.36
CA ASP A 52 25.51 4.58 -24.62
C ASP A 52 24.65 3.35 -24.31
N GLU A 53 24.06 2.79 -25.36
CA GLU A 53 23.17 1.63 -25.25
C GLU A 53 23.84 0.42 -24.60
N LYS A 54 25.15 0.17 -24.80
CA LYS A 54 25.83 -0.95 -24.12
C LYS A 54 25.95 -0.71 -22.63
N LYS A 55 26.36 0.50 -22.21
CA LYS A 55 26.37 0.89 -20.79
C LYS A 55 24.97 0.71 -20.19
N CYS A 56 23.93 1.08 -20.93
CA CYS A 56 22.56 0.99 -20.45
C CYS A 56 22.03 -0.46 -20.42
N VAL A 57 22.49 -1.34 -21.31
CA VAL A 57 22.16 -2.77 -21.29
C VAL A 57 22.87 -3.50 -20.15
N ASP A 58 24.16 -3.22 -19.90
CA ASP A 58 24.92 -3.86 -18.83
C ASP A 58 24.40 -3.47 -17.42
N LEU A 59 23.74 -2.31 -17.28
CA LEU A 59 23.10 -1.86 -16.03
C LEU A 59 21.81 -2.61 -15.70
N VAL A 60 21.15 -3.22 -16.69
CA VAL A 60 19.90 -3.98 -16.50
C VAL A 60 20.13 -5.24 -15.65
N ASP A 61 21.34 -5.82 -15.69
CA ASP A 61 21.61 -7.10 -15.04
C ASP A 61 21.88 -7.01 -13.53
N THR A 62 22.08 -5.82 -12.97
CA THR A 62 22.30 -5.66 -11.52
C THR A 62 21.34 -4.67 -10.86
N CYS A 63 20.89 -3.63 -11.56
CA CYS A 63 19.97 -2.65 -10.98
C CYS A 63 19.46 -1.63 -12.01
N LYS A 64 18.27 -1.88 -12.54
CA LYS A 64 17.61 -1.03 -13.54
C LYS A 64 17.33 0.42 -13.10
N PHE A 65 17.48 0.78 -11.83
CA PHE A 65 17.16 2.14 -11.34
C PHE A 65 18.27 3.15 -11.56
N GLU A 66 19.52 2.70 -11.72
CA GLU A 66 20.66 3.56 -12.06
C GLU A 66 20.48 4.22 -13.42
N GLN A 67 19.74 3.55 -14.31
CA GLN A 67 19.35 4.06 -15.62
C GLN A 67 18.52 5.36 -15.53
N TYR A 68 17.83 5.58 -14.40
CA TYR A 68 17.05 6.78 -14.11
C TYR A 68 17.77 7.76 -13.18
N GLY A 69 19.05 7.51 -12.86
CA GLY A 69 19.85 8.33 -11.95
C GLY A 69 19.65 8.04 -10.47
N TYR A 70 19.00 6.93 -10.12
CA TYR A 70 18.83 6.50 -8.72
C TYR A 70 19.78 5.37 -8.37
N ARG A 71 20.47 5.49 -7.24
CA ARG A 71 21.33 4.43 -6.71
C ARG A 71 20.53 3.20 -6.31
N CYS A 72 21.19 2.05 -6.23
CA CYS A 72 20.57 0.84 -5.74
C CYS A 72 20.64 0.77 -4.22
N CYS A 73 19.61 0.20 -3.60
CA CYS A 73 19.66 -0.04 -2.16
C CYS A 73 20.67 -1.15 -1.88
N SER A 74 21.44 -1.00 -0.80
CA SER A 74 22.30 -2.10 -0.29
C SER A 74 21.50 -3.21 0.39
N HIS A 75 20.22 -2.94 0.67
CA HIS A 75 19.24 -3.84 1.28
C HIS A 75 18.10 -4.16 0.31
N CYS A 76 17.24 -5.09 0.72
CA CYS A 76 16.05 -5.49 -0.04
C CYS A 76 14.73 -4.98 0.54
N ASP A 77 14.77 -4.17 1.60
CA ASP A 77 13.59 -3.60 2.24
C ASP A 77 12.87 -2.60 1.31
N VAL A 78 11.64 -2.94 0.92
CA VAL A 78 10.81 -2.14 0.04
C VAL A 78 10.02 -1.13 0.87
N PHE A 79 10.20 0.15 0.59
CA PHE A 79 9.45 1.25 1.18
C PHE A 79 8.26 1.68 0.31
N TYR A 80 8.41 1.61 -1.02
CA TYR A 80 7.39 2.05 -1.97
C TYR A 80 7.47 1.25 -3.27
N THR A 81 6.37 1.14 -4.01
CA THR A 81 6.33 0.45 -5.31
C THR A 81 5.46 1.22 -6.30
N ASP A 82 5.97 1.41 -7.52
CA ASP A 82 5.28 2.06 -8.63
C ASP A 82 5.49 1.29 -9.96
N GLU A 83 5.14 1.92 -11.09
CA GLU A 83 5.31 1.36 -12.43
C GLU A 83 6.80 1.15 -12.83
N MET A 84 7.74 1.88 -12.21
CA MET A 84 9.18 1.75 -12.45
C MET A 84 9.76 0.57 -11.65
N GLY A 85 9.22 0.31 -10.46
CA GLY A 85 9.46 -0.90 -9.67
C GLY A 85 9.42 -0.64 -8.16
N LYS A 86 10.20 -1.44 -7.42
CA LYS A 86 10.32 -1.37 -5.96
C LYS A 86 11.40 -0.38 -5.55
N TRP A 87 11.11 0.44 -4.54
CA TRP A 87 11.95 1.52 -4.03
C TRP A 87 12.19 1.36 -2.54
N GLY A 88 13.38 1.73 -2.07
CA GLY A 88 13.76 1.83 -0.66
C GLY A 88 14.28 3.22 -0.32
N VAL A 89 14.57 3.44 0.96
CA VAL A 89 15.20 4.66 1.48
C VAL A 89 16.43 4.29 2.27
N GLU A 90 17.59 4.80 1.87
CA GLU A 90 18.85 4.57 2.54
C GLU A 90 19.57 5.92 2.74
N ASN A 91 20.11 6.18 3.93
CA ASN A 91 20.80 7.44 4.27
C ASN A 91 20.01 8.70 3.84
N ASP A 92 18.69 8.72 4.02
CA ASP A 92 17.76 9.78 3.60
C ASP A 92 17.64 10.01 2.07
N TYR A 93 18.14 9.09 1.24
CA TYR A 93 18.02 9.13 -0.22
C TYR A 93 17.22 7.95 -0.77
N TRP A 94 16.39 8.23 -1.77
CA TRP A 94 15.72 7.20 -2.55
C TRP A 94 16.70 6.29 -3.27
N CYS A 95 16.44 5.00 -3.20
CA CYS A 95 17.19 3.98 -3.91
C CYS A 95 16.26 2.95 -4.55
N GLY A 96 16.67 2.38 -5.68
CA GLY A 96 15.96 1.31 -6.34
C GLY A 96 16.31 -0.05 -5.75
N ILE A 97 15.32 -0.91 -5.56
CA ILE A 97 15.56 -2.26 -5.01
C ILE A 97 16.17 -3.14 -6.10
N PRO A 98 17.37 -3.74 -5.87
CA PRO A 98 18.04 -4.57 -6.87
C PRO A 98 17.20 -5.76 -7.34
N ASP A 99 17.34 -6.16 -8.60
CA ASP A 99 16.63 -7.35 -9.11
C ASP A 99 17.11 -8.65 -8.46
N SER A 100 18.32 -8.68 -7.89
CA SER A 100 18.80 -9.78 -7.04
C SER A 100 17.95 -9.99 -5.79
N CYS A 101 17.23 -8.96 -5.33
CA CYS A 101 16.25 -9.08 -4.24
C CYS A 101 14.98 -9.82 -4.68
N ASN A 102 14.77 -10.06 -5.98
CA ASN A 102 13.66 -10.85 -6.50
C ASN A 102 13.96 -12.36 -6.53
N ALA A 103 15.09 -12.83 -5.97
CA ALA A 103 15.45 -14.24 -5.87
C ALA A 103 14.60 -15.08 -4.89
N SER A 104 13.50 -14.53 -4.37
CA SER A 104 12.46 -15.30 -3.67
C SER A 104 11.06 -14.91 -4.17
N ASN A 105 10.65 -15.48 -5.31
CA ASN A 105 9.23 -15.50 -5.71
C ASN A 105 8.42 -16.50 -4.86
N ASN A 106 8.47 -16.29 -3.55
CA ASN A 106 7.55 -16.78 -2.53
C ASN A 106 7.49 -15.75 -1.38
N ALA A 107 7.56 -14.44 -1.71
CA ALA A 107 7.18 -13.43 -0.74
C ALA A 107 5.66 -13.59 -0.51
N PRO A 108 5.19 -13.73 0.74
CA PRO A 108 3.77 -13.66 1.04
C PRO A 108 3.18 -12.40 0.42
N SER A 109 2.00 -12.48 -0.17
CA SER A 109 1.32 -11.27 -0.65
C SER A 109 1.10 -10.32 0.54
N GLU A 110 1.56 -9.07 0.39
CA GLU A 110 1.24 -7.97 1.31
C GLU A 110 -0.27 -7.66 1.30
N ASN A 111 -0.97 -8.08 0.24
CA ASN A 111 -2.43 -7.97 0.16
C ASN A 111 -3.09 -9.21 0.78
N PHE A 112 -3.47 -9.11 2.05
CA PHE A 112 -4.16 -10.20 2.75
C PHE A 112 -5.51 -10.59 2.15
N PHE A 113 -6.09 -9.77 1.25
CA PHE A 113 -7.31 -10.13 0.54
C PHE A 113 -7.10 -11.19 -0.56
N ASP A 114 -5.85 -11.53 -0.91
CA ASP A 114 -5.54 -12.62 -1.83
C ASP A 114 -5.70 -14.01 -1.18
N ASN A 115 -5.87 -14.05 0.14
CA ASN A 115 -6.10 -15.26 0.92
C ASN A 115 -7.60 -15.56 1.07
N GLU A 116 -7.94 -16.76 1.53
CA GLU A 116 -9.33 -17.12 1.84
C GLU A 116 -9.86 -16.23 2.98
N LEU A 117 -11.03 -15.62 2.78
CA LEU A 117 -11.62 -14.68 3.74
C LEU A 117 -12.47 -15.42 4.79
N TYR A 118 -12.36 -14.98 6.03
CA TYR A 118 -13.18 -15.45 7.14
C TYR A 118 -14.58 -14.84 7.09
N ALA A 119 -15.60 -15.70 7.07
CA ALA A 119 -17.00 -15.30 7.25
C ALA A 119 -17.40 -15.40 8.73
N GLY A 120 -17.80 -14.27 9.33
CA GLY A 120 -18.16 -14.20 10.74
C GLY A 120 -19.44 -14.99 11.08
N PRO A 121 -19.46 -15.78 12.18
CA PRO A 121 -20.60 -16.62 12.54
C PRO A 121 -21.85 -15.82 12.91
N ASN A 122 -21.70 -14.60 13.41
CA ASN A 122 -22.85 -13.74 13.73
C ASN A 122 -23.58 -13.29 12.47
N TYR A 123 -22.84 -12.91 11.42
CA TYR A 123 -23.43 -12.57 10.12
C TYR A 123 -24.17 -13.75 9.50
N ILE A 124 -23.54 -14.94 9.53
CA ILE A 124 -24.16 -16.19 9.06
C ILE A 124 -25.49 -16.42 9.80
N LYS A 125 -25.50 -16.32 11.14
CA LYS A 125 -26.71 -16.48 11.94
C LYS A 125 -27.80 -15.45 11.61
N GLU A 126 -27.44 -14.20 11.33
CA GLU A 126 -28.40 -13.16 10.93
C GLU A 126 -29.08 -13.52 9.60
N ILE A 127 -28.30 -13.97 8.61
CA ILE A 127 -28.81 -14.44 7.32
C ILE A 127 -29.68 -15.68 7.51
N GLU A 128 -29.22 -16.69 8.25
CA GLU A 128 -29.98 -17.90 8.57
C GLU A 128 -31.33 -17.59 9.24
N SER A 129 -31.36 -16.63 10.16
CA SER A 129 -32.59 -16.18 10.83
C SER A 129 -33.56 -15.44 9.89
N SER A 130 -33.04 -14.92 8.78
CA SER A 130 -33.79 -14.16 7.78
C SER A 130 -34.35 -15.07 6.69
N ILE A 131 -33.65 -16.14 6.31
CA ILE A 131 -34.05 -17.08 5.25
C ILE A 131 -35.52 -17.56 5.39
N PRO A 132 -36.00 -18.04 6.56
CA PRO A 132 -37.37 -18.51 6.72
C PRO A 132 -38.44 -17.44 6.46
N LYS A 133 -38.08 -16.15 6.55
CA LYS A 133 -38.99 -15.00 6.38
C LYS A 133 -39.13 -14.58 4.90
N LEU A 134 -38.34 -15.18 4.01
CA LEU A 134 -38.25 -14.80 2.59
C LEU A 134 -39.09 -15.71 1.69
N SER A 135 -39.44 -15.19 0.50
CA SER A 135 -40.03 -16.01 -0.57
C SER A 135 -39.04 -17.06 -1.08
N LYS A 136 -39.53 -18.15 -1.69
CA LYS A 136 -38.67 -19.25 -2.19
C LYS A 136 -37.55 -18.77 -3.13
N GLU A 137 -37.81 -17.79 -3.98
CA GLU A 137 -36.80 -17.22 -4.88
C GLU A 137 -35.72 -16.47 -4.08
N LEU A 138 -36.13 -15.66 -3.10
CA LEU A 138 -35.20 -14.88 -2.27
C LEU A 138 -34.41 -15.78 -1.30
N GLN A 139 -34.96 -16.90 -0.85
CA GLN A 139 -34.23 -17.87 -0.05
C GLN A 139 -33.00 -18.42 -0.77
N ALA A 140 -33.11 -18.72 -2.06
CA ALA A 140 -31.97 -19.19 -2.85
C ALA A 140 -30.87 -18.12 -2.97
N LYS A 141 -31.26 -16.84 -3.12
CA LYS A 141 -30.32 -15.71 -3.16
C LYS A 141 -29.68 -15.46 -1.80
N ALA A 142 -30.44 -15.51 -0.71
CA ALA A 142 -29.94 -15.31 0.65
C ALA A 142 -28.90 -16.37 1.07
N LYS A 143 -29.05 -17.62 0.63
CA LYS A 143 -28.03 -18.67 0.81
C LYS A 143 -26.70 -18.40 0.11
N ASN A 144 -26.68 -17.54 -0.91
CA ASN A 144 -25.43 -17.09 -1.52
C ASN A 144 -24.80 -15.94 -0.73
N VAL A 145 -25.63 -15.06 -0.14
CA VAL A 145 -25.19 -13.96 0.73
C VAL A 145 -24.51 -14.49 1.99
N GLU A 146 -25.02 -15.59 2.55
CA GLU A 146 -24.42 -16.30 3.70
C GLU A 146 -22.94 -16.66 3.51
N LYS A 147 -22.49 -16.84 2.26
CA LYS A 147 -21.11 -17.21 1.91
C LYS A 147 -20.19 -16.00 1.73
N VAL A 148 -20.74 -14.78 1.76
CA VAL A 148 -19.97 -13.56 1.57
C VAL A 148 -19.32 -13.18 2.89
N ALA A 149 -17.99 -13.07 2.89
CA ALA A 149 -17.26 -12.60 4.06
C ALA A 149 -17.59 -11.13 4.33
N THR A 150 -17.86 -10.81 5.59
CA THR A 150 -18.11 -9.47 6.09
C THR A 150 -17.18 -9.16 7.24
N ALA A 151 -16.78 -7.89 7.38
CA ALA A 151 -15.94 -7.46 8.49
C ALA A 151 -16.66 -7.59 9.85
N VAL A 152 -15.87 -7.86 10.88
CA VAL A 152 -16.32 -7.90 12.28
C VAL A 152 -16.13 -6.52 12.90
N TRP A 153 -17.21 -5.94 13.43
CA TRP A 153 -17.19 -4.61 14.03
C TRP A 153 -16.79 -4.68 15.51
N LEU A 154 -15.67 -4.05 15.85
CA LEU A 154 -15.24 -3.82 17.22
C LEU A 154 -15.78 -2.45 17.66
N ALA A 155 -17.04 -2.42 18.07
CA ALA A 155 -17.80 -1.16 18.21
C ALA A 155 -18.43 -0.94 19.60
N TRP A 156 -18.09 -1.76 20.60
CA TRP A 156 -18.65 -1.71 21.95
C TRP A 156 -17.60 -2.17 22.99
N GLU A 157 -17.79 -1.84 24.27
CA GLU A 157 -16.73 -1.99 25.31
C GLU A 157 -16.19 -3.41 25.49
N GLY A 158 -17.00 -4.45 25.25
CA GLY A 158 -16.58 -5.85 25.35
C GLY A 158 -16.17 -6.48 24.01
N ALA A 159 -16.18 -5.72 22.91
CA ALA A 159 -15.69 -6.22 21.63
C ALA A 159 -14.24 -6.72 21.65
N PRO A 160 -13.30 -6.13 22.44
CA PRO A 160 -11.97 -6.70 22.58
C PRO A 160 -11.95 -8.14 23.10
N ASP A 161 -12.93 -8.55 23.91
CA ASP A 161 -13.05 -9.94 24.41
C ASP A 161 -13.60 -10.91 23.34
N GLU A 162 -14.14 -10.39 22.23
CA GLU A 162 -14.65 -11.19 21.13
C GLU A 162 -13.57 -11.50 20.07
N VAL A 163 -12.41 -10.86 20.13
CA VAL A 163 -11.35 -11.00 19.11
C VAL A 163 -10.82 -12.44 19.05
N GLU A 164 -10.55 -13.05 20.20
CA GLU A 164 -9.94 -14.39 20.30
C GLU A 164 -10.77 -15.45 19.56
N GLN A 165 -12.09 -15.46 19.75
CA GLN A 165 -12.97 -16.45 19.10
C GLN A 165 -12.96 -16.31 17.57
N HIS A 166 -12.79 -15.10 17.05
CA HIS A 166 -12.72 -14.86 15.60
C HIS A 166 -11.39 -15.35 15.03
N LEU A 167 -10.27 -15.00 15.67
CA LEU A 167 -8.94 -15.46 15.26
C LEU A 167 -8.86 -17.00 15.29
N LYS A 168 -9.33 -17.61 16.37
CA LYS A 168 -9.39 -19.07 16.52
C LYS A 168 -10.23 -19.75 15.45
N ALA A 169 -11.39 -19.18 15.11
CA ALA A 169 -12.26 -19.74 14.08
C ALA A 169 -11.72 -19.54 12.65
N ALA A 170 -10.96 -18.47 12.42
CA ALA A 170 -10.37 -18.16 11.14
C ALA A 170 -9.20 -19.09 10.79
N GLY A 171 -8.37 -19.44 11.79
CA GLY A 171 -7.13 -20.17 11.55
C GLY A 171 -6.20 -19.36 10.65
N THR A 172 -5.88 -19.87 9.46
CA THR A 172 -5.02 -19.19 8.48
C THR A 172 -5.78 -18.25 7.54
N LYS A 173 -7.11 -18.14 7.65
CA LYS A 173 -7.92 -17.23 6.82
C LYS A 173 -7.68 -15.77 7.19
N THR A 174 -7.99 -14.87 6.27
CA THR A 174 -7.95 -13.42 6.52
C THR A 174 -9.19 -12.97 7.27
N VAL A 175 -8.99 -12.36 8.43
CA VAL A 175 -10.04 -11.73 9.24
C VAL A 175 -10.00 -10.23 9.03
N THR A 176 -11.13 -9.62 8.69
CA THR A 176 -11.24 -8.16 8.64
C THR A 176 -11.96 -7.64 9.88
N PHE A 177 -11.27 -6.84 10.67
CA PHE A 177 -11.85 -6.09 11.78
C PHE A 177 -12.08 -4.63 11.39
N ILE A 178 -13.15 -4.06 11.91
CA ILE A 178 -13.37 -2.61 11.90
C ILE A 178 -13.25 -2.14 13.35
N LEU A 179 -12.16 -1.45 13.66
CA LEU A 179 -12.00 -0.75 14.93
C LEU A 179 -12.88 0.50 14.90
N TYR A 180 -13.89 0.55 15.76
CA TYR A 180 -14.85 1.66 15.81
C TYR A 180 -15.16 2.05 17.26
N MET A 181 -14.10 2.31 18.03
CA MET A 181 -14.09 2.53 19.47
C MET A 181 -13.58 3.92 19.87
N ILE A 182 -13.33 4.84 18.92
CA ILE A 182 -12.76 6.16 19.19
C ILE A 182 -13.56 6.92 20.26
N PRO A 183 -12.91 7.66 21.19
CA PRO A 183 -13.64 8.40 22.20
C PRO A 183 -14.54 9.47 21.59
N THR A 184 -15.69 9.72 22.21
CA THR A 184 -16.69 10.69 21.71
C THR A 184 -17.03 10.45 20.24
N ARG A 185 -17.31 9.19 19.90
CA ARG A 185 -17.64 8.74 18.55
C ARG A 185 -18.72 9.63 17.94
N ASP A 186 -18.56 9.94 16.65
CA ASP A 186 -19.47 10.79 15.89
C ASP A 186 -19.68 12.19 16.50
N CYS A 187 -18.63 13.01 16.59
CA CYS A 187 -18.74 14.40 17.07
C CYS A 187 -19.74 15.29 16.27
N ASN A 188 -20.20 14.80 15.10
CA ASN A 188 -21.12 15.46 14.19
C ASN A 188 -22.50 14.77 14.08
N SER A 189 -22.74 13.66 14.79
CA SER A 189 -23.99 12.89 14.71
C SER A 189 -24.36 12.27 16.06
N LEU A 190 -25.66 12.02 16.27
CA LEU A 190 -26.16 11.30 17.45
C LEU A 190 -26.46 9.82 17.16
N ALA A 191 -26.28 9.36 15.91
CA ALA A 191 -26.76 8.06 15.45
C ALA A 191 -25.94 6.88 15.98
N SER A 192 -24.64 7.05 16.22
CA SER A 192 -23.75 6.00 16.71
C SER A 192 -23.07 6.38 18.03
N ALA A 193 -23.83 6.90 19.00
CA ALA A 193 -23.32 7.19 20.35
C ALA A 193 -22.61 5.96 20.94
N GLY A 194 -21.36 6.14 21.40
CA GLY A 194 -20.50 5.07 21.92
C GLY A 194 -19.03 5.46 21.85
N GLY A 195 -18.15 4.45 21.93
CA GLY A 195 -16.70 4.64 21.98
C GLY A 195 -16.16 4.76 23.40
N ALA A 196 -14.84 4.81 23.51
CA ALA A 196 -14.14 4.93 24.78
C ALA A 196 -14.49 6.24 25.52
N SER A 197 -14.36 6.23 26.85
CA SER A 197 -14.59 7.41 27.68
C SER A 197 -13.56 8.51 27.46
N ASP A 198 -12.33 8.11 27.15
CA ASP A 198 -11.15 8.96 27.05
C ASP A 198 -10.05 8.23 26.27
N LEU A 199 -8.93 8.92 26.04
CA LEU A 199 -7.79 8.39 25.28
C LEU A 199 -7.14 7.18 25.96
N GLU A 200 -7.00 7.18 27.29
CA GLU A 200 -6.37 6.08 28.03
C GLU A 200 -7.19 4.79 27.88
N LYS A 201 -8.52 4.90 27.99
CA LYS A 201 -9.43 3.77 27.78
C LYS A 201 -9.36 3.24 26.35
N TYR A 202 -9.26 4.14 25.36
CA TYR A 202 -9.09 3.77 23.96
C TYR A 202 -7.77 3.02 23.72
N GLN A 203 -6.67 3.54 24.26
CA GLN A 203 -5.35 2.89 24.20
C GLN A 203 -5.41 1.49 24.81
N GLY A 204 -6.07 1.33 25.96
CA GLY A 204 -6.27 0.03 26.58
C GLY A 204 -7.10 -0.95 25.72
N TYR A 205 -8.05 -0.47 24.92
CA TYR A 205 -8.76 -1.33 23.95
C TYR A 205 -7.83 -1.76 22.81
N VAL A 206 -7.08 -0.82 22.21
CA VAL A 206 -6.10 -1.11 21.16
C VAL A 206 -5.07 -2.12 21.64
N ASP A 207 -4.49 -1.91 22.81
CA ASP A 207 -3.48 -2.80 23.40
C ASP A 207 -4.03 -4.20 23.64
N LYS A 208 -5.24 -4.30 24.19
CA LYS A 208 -5.88 -5.60 24.42
C LYS A 208 -6.08 -6.36 23.11
N ILE A 209 -6.60 -5.68 22.07
CA ILE A 209 -6.81 -6.28 20.75
C ILE A 209 -5.46 -6.72 20.14
N ALA A 210 -4.44 -5.86 20.17
CA ALA A 210 -3.12 -6.15 19.62
C ALA A 210 -2.42 -7.31 20.34
N ASN A 211 -2.52 -7.36 21.67
CA ASN A 211 -2.01 -8.47 22.47
C ASN A 211 -2.70 -9.79 22.09
N THR A 212 -4.02 -9.78 21.96
CA THR A 212 -4.76 -10.98 21.50
C THR A 212 -4.34 -11.38 20.09
N ILE A 213 -4.21 -10.46 19.13
CA ILE A 213 -3.76 -10.78 17.77
C ILE A 213 -2.34 -11.37 17.75
N SER A 214 -1.45 -10.89 18.62
CA SER A 214 -0.06 -11.36 18.72
C SER A 214 0.04 -12.84 19.12
N GLU A 215 -0.98 -13.40 19.76
CA GLU A 215 -1.06 -14.83 20.10
C GLU A 215 -1.39 -15.72 18.88
N TYR A 216 -1.76 -15.12 17.74
CA TYR A 216 -2.18 -15.79 16.50
C TYR A 216 -1.34 -15.35 15.29
N PRO A 217 -0.02 -15.64 15.27
CA PRO A 217 0.89 -15.14 14.23
C PRO A 217 0.58 -15.66 12.82
N ASP A 218 -0.10 -16.81 12.71
CA ASP A 218 -0.47 -17.43 11.43
C ASP A 218 -1.78 -16.86 10.84
N THR A 219 -2.60 -16.19 11.66
CA THR A 219 -3.83 -15.54 11.19
C THR A 219 -3.48 -14.22 10.52
N LYS A 220 -4.05 -13.97 9.34
CA LYS A 220 -3.92 -12.70 8.63
C LYS A 220 -5.04 -11.77 9.07
N VAL A 221 -4.70 -10.59 9.57
CA VAL A 221 -5.68 -9.62 10.05
C VAL A 221 -5.64 -8.39 9.15
N VAL A 222 -6.80 -7.92 8.72
CA VAL A 222 -6.93 -6.59 8.14
C VAL A 222 -7.65 -5.72 9.15
N MET A 223 -7.04 -4.60 9.55
CA MET A 223 -7.62 -3.68 10.50
C MET A 223 -8.05 -2.37 9.82
N VAL A 224 -9.36 -2.12 9.75
CA VAL A 224 -9.92 -0.83 9.31
C VAL A 224 -10.05 0.07 10.53
N ILE A 225 -9.36 1.21 10.52
CA ILE A 225 -9.25 2.11 11.68
C ILE A 225 -10.29 3.23 11.60
N GLU A 226 -11.20 3.23 12.57
CA GLU A 226 -12.08 4.33 12.96
C GLU A 226 -12.77 5.06 11.79
N PRO A 227 -13.70 4.37 11.10
CA PRO A 227 -14.56 5.00 10.10
C PRO A 227 -15.12 6.36 10.55
N ASP A 228 -15.35 7.23 9.58
CA ASP A 228 -15.85 8.61 9.73
C ASP A 228 -14.90 9.60 10.43
N THR A 229 -13.94 9.15 11.23
CA THR A 229 -13.07 10.05 12.02
C THR A 229 -12.28 11.02 11.14
N LEU A 230 -11.58 10.55 10.11
CA LEU A 230 -10.82 11.42 9.22
C LEU A 230 -11.71 12.41 8.46
N GLY A 231 -12.90 11.97 8.02
CA GLY A 231 -13.87 12.85 7.36
C GLY A 231 -14.35 13.97 8.29
N ASN A 232 -14.64 13.63 9.55
CA ASN A 232 -15.03 14.58 10.59
C ASN A 232 -13.88 15.54 10.96
N LEU A 233 -12.63 15.09 10.97
CA LEU A 233 -11.47 15.96 11.20
C LEU A 233 -11.29 17.04 10.13
N ILE A 234 -11.73 16.77 8.89
CA ILE A 234 -11.64 17.70 7.76
C ILE A 234 -12.85 18.63 7.69
N THR A 235 -14.05 18.06 7.89
CA THR A 235 -15.33 18.74 7.55
C THR A 235 -16.19 19.07 8.78
N GLY A 236 -15.88 18.50 9.95
CA GLY A 236 -16.64 18.70 11.19
C GLY A 236 -16.53 20.13 11.70
N SER A 237 -17.64 20.86 11.67
CA SER A 237 -17.69 22.27 12.07
C SER A 237 -18.35 22.50 13.43
N THR A 238 -18.88 21.45 14.07
CA THR A 238 -19.52 21.56 15.39
C THR A 238 -18.48 21.84 16.47
N GLU A 239 -18.92 22.49 17.56
CA GLU A 239 -18.03 22.77 18.69
C GLU A 239 -17.52 21.49 19.37
N ALA A 240 -18.35 20.45 19.39
CA ALA A 240 -17.95 19.12 19.84
C ALA A 240 -16.78 18.58 19.00
N CYS A 241 -16.87 18.66 17.66
CA CYS A 241 -15.77 18.21 16.78
C CYS A 241 -14.48 18.99 17.03
N LYS A 242 -14.54 20.33 17.09
CA LYS A 242 -13.34 21.15 17.30
C LYS A 242 -12.58 20.78 18.58
N ASN A 243 -13.32 20.44 19.65
CA ASN A 243 -12.73 20.09 20.94
C ASN A 243 -12.13 18.69 20.98
N VAL A 244 -12.52 17.79 20.07
CA VAL A 244 -12.03 16.39 20.04
C VAL A 244 -10.97 16.15 18.96
N HIS A 245 -10.69 17.10 18.07
CA HIS A 245 -9.73 16.93 16.97
C HIS A 245 -8.34 16.45 17.43
N THR A 246 -7.79 17.07 18.48
CA THR A 246 -6.47 16.68 19.01
C THR A 246 -6.52 15.26 19.55
N LEU A 247 -7.57 14.93 20.30
CA LEU A 247 -7.78 13.61 20.88
C LEU A 247 -7.91 12.55 19.77
N HIS A 248 -8.71 12.81 18.74
CA HIS A 248 -8.92 11.88 17.62
C HIS A 248 -7.64 11.66 16.83
N LYS A 249 -6.83 12.70 16.59
CA LYS A 249 -5.51 12.54 15.96
C LYS A 249 -4.59 11.65 16.79
N GLN A 250 -4.55 11.86 18.11
CA GLN A 250 -3.75 11.04 19.02
C GLN A 250 -4.22 9.58 19.03
N ALA A 251 -5.54 9.35 19.07
CA ALA A 251 -6.13 8.01 19.02
C ALA A 251 -5.81 7.28 17.70
N LEU A 252 -5.98 7.95 16.56
CA LEU A 252 -5.62 7.39 15.25
C LEU A 252 -4.12 7.07 15.16
N SER A 253 -3.26 8.02 15.54
CA SER A 253 -1.80 7.79 15.54
C SER A 253 -1.41 6.62 16.42
N TYR A 254 -2.03 6.48 17.61
CA TYR A 254 -1.75 5.37 18.51
C TYR A 254 -2.13 4.02 17.90
N ALA A 255 -3.35 3.90 17.34
CA ALA A 255 -3.79 2.65 16.75
C ALA A 255 -2.92 2.25 15.54
N ILE A 256 -2.53 3.23 14.70
CA ILE A 256 -1.63 2.99 13.57
C ILE A 256 -0.24 2.54 14.05
N ASP A 257 0.31 3.17 15.09
CA ASP A 257 1.62 2.79 15.63
C ASP A 257 1.59 1.37 16.22
N VAL A 258 0.53 1.01 16.94
CA VAL A 258 0.41 -0.35 17.50
C VAL A 258 0.21 -1.40 16.41
N PHE A 259 -0.85 -1.26 15.60
CA PHE A 259 -1.20 -2.28 14.61
C PHE A 259 -0.23 -2.32 13.42
N GLY A 260 0.28 -1.16 12.98
CA GLY A 260 1.20 -1.06 11.85
C GLY A 260 2.60 -1.63 12.15
N ASN A 261 2.92 -1.90 13.41
CA ASN A 261 4.14 -2.60 13.81
C ASN A 261 3.95 -4.12 13.94
N MET A 262 2.77 -4.66 13.62
CA MET A 262 2.48 -6.09 13.68
C MET A 262 2.60 -6.73 12.29
N SER A 263 3.44 -7.76 12.14
CA SER A 263 3.68 -8.41 10.85
C SER A 263 2.50 -9.21 10.28
N ASN A 264 1.45 -9.42 11.08
CA ASN A 264 0.25 -10.17 10.72
C ASN A 264 -1.01 -9.29 10.65
N VAL A 265 -0.86 -7.96 10.63
CA VAL A 265 -1.94 -6.95 10.53
C VAL A 265 -1.70 -6.00 9.36
#